data_AF-A0A9E6EZH8-F1
#
_entry.id   AF-A0A9E6EZH8-F1
#
_cell.length_a   1.000
_cell.length_b   1.000
_cell.length_c   1.000
_cell.angle_alpha   90.00
_cell.angle_beta   90.00
_cell.angle_gamma   90.00
#
_symmetry.space_group_name_H-M   'P 1'
#
loop_
_entity.id
_entity.type
_entity.pdbx_description
1 polymer ?
#
loop_
_entity_poly.entity_id
_entity_poly.type
_entity_poly.pdbx_seq_one_letter_code
_entity_poly.pdbx_strand_id
1 'polypeptide(L)'
;MKTNKIIKVLRNIVYALLITFFQLSIFNCSAQGVAINTTGAEADNKAMLDVSGASQGVLLNRMTTTERDAITGTIPESLLIYNTTTKCFEAYVNGTWNIVSCPTACIPPAAPTANAASDLGCTSFKANWSASTGATSYYLDVSINSDFSTLVAGYNNLNVNTLTSYSVTGLTS
;
A
#
# COMPACT_ATOMS: atom_id res chain seq x y z
N MET A 1 72.62 17.26 31.47
CA MET A 1 71.39 16.95 32.25
C MET A 1 70.07 17.37 31.56
N LYS A 2 70.00 18.49 30.82
CA LYS A 2 68.78 18.93 30.11
C LYS A 2 68.33 17.99 28.97
N THR A 3 69.27 17.47 28.17
CA THR A 3 68.97 16.58 27.03
C THR A 3 68.26 15.29 27.43
N ASN A 4 68.67 14.67 28.54
CA ASN A 4 68.04 13.44 29.04
C ASN A 4 66.61 13.66 29.55
N LYS A 5 66.28 14.86 30.08
CA LYS A 5 64.91 15.21 30.47
C LYS A 5 64.00 15.34 29.24
N ILE A 6 64.48 15.99 28.18
CA ILE A 6 63.72 16.19 26.93
C ILE A 6 63.42 14.85 26.25
N ILE A 7 64.42 13.95 26.15
CA ILE A 7 64.25 12.60 25.58
C ILE A 7 63.19 11.81 26.37
N LYS A 8 63.18 11.92 27.70
CA LYS A 8 62.22 11.21 28.56
C LYS A 8 60.78 11.72 28.37
N VAL A 9 60.60 13.02 28.21
CA VAL A 9 59.29 13.65 27.95
C VAL A 9 58.78 13.26 26.56
N LEU A 10 59.62 13.35 25.52
CA LEU A 10 59.24 12.96 24.15
C LEU A 10 58.85 11.49 24.06
N ARG A 11 59.60 10.61 24.74
CA ARG A 11 59.27 9.19 24.81
C ARG A 11 57.91 8.93 25.45
N ASN A 12 57.59 9.64 26.54
CA ASN A 12 56.29 9.49 27.21
C ASN A 12 55.13 10.02 26.35
N ILE A 13 55.34 11.11 25.60
CA ILE A 13 54.35 11.63 24.64
C ILE A 13 54.11 10.62 23.52
N VAL A 14 55.17 10.03 22.96
CA VAL A 14 55.05 9.00 21.92
C VAL A 14 54.29 7.78 22.44
N TYR A 15 54.54 7.33 23.67
CA TYR A 15 53.75 6.23 24.25
C TYR A 15 52.28 6.59 24.48
N ALA A 16 52.00 7.80 24.97
CA ALA A 16 50.61 8.26 25.12
C ALA A 16 49.87 8.30 23.79
N LEU A 17 50.53 8.78 22.72
CA LEU A 17 49.97 8.80 21.36
C LEU A 17 49.78 7.41 20.76
N LEU A 18 50.71 6.48 21.01
CA LEU A 18 50.57 5.09 20.56
C LEU A 18 49.43 4.37 21.28
N ILE A 19 49.26 4.61 22.59
CA ILE A 19 48.16 4.05 23.38
C ILE A 19 46.82 4.59 22.88
N THR A 20 46.67 5.91 22.69
CA THR A 20 45.41 6.48 22.18
C THR A 20 45.09 6.01 20.77
N PHE A 21 46.07 5.93 19.87
CA PHE A 21 45.88 5.37 18.53
C PHE A 21 45.45 3.90 18.56
N PHE A 22 46.08 3.08 19.43
CA PHE A 22 45.70 1.68 19.61
C PHE A 22 44.29 1.55 20.21
N GLN A 23 43.91 2.39 21.18
CA GLN A 23 42.56 2.41 21.75
C GLN A 23 41.50 2.81 20.72
N LEU A 24 41.79 3.72 19.78
CA LEU A 24 40.87 4.04 18.67
C LEU A 24 40.70 2.86 17.69
N SER A 25 41.74 2.07 17.45
CA SER A 25 41.71 0.96 16.48
C SER A 25 40.96 -0.30 16.93
N ILE A 26 40.58 -0.40 18.21
CA ILE A 26 39.79 -1.52 18.76
C ILE A 26 38.29 -1.21 18.88
N PHE A 27 37.86 0.04 18.65
CA PHE A 27 36.45 0.37 18.47
C PHE A 27 35.99 -0.03 17.06
N ASN A 28 35.83 -1.32 16.82
CA ASN A 28 34.95 -1.77 15.74
C ASN A 28 33.53 -1.40 16.15
N CYS A 29 33.06 -0.22 15.78
CA CYS A 29 31.65 0.11 15.89
C CYS A 29 30.91 -0.75 14.87
N SER A 30 30.47 -1.95 15.27
CA SER A 30 29.54 -2.73 14.48
C SER A 30 28.15 -2.11 14.66
N ALA A 31 27.84 -1.08 13.89
CA ALA A 31 26.46 -0.64 13.77
C ALA A 31 25.72 -1.68 12.91
N GLN A 32 25.00 -2.59 13.55
CA GLN A 32 24.04 -3.47 12.89
C GLN A 32 22.69 -2.74 12.93
N GLY A 33 22.31 -2.14 11.79
CA GLY A 33 21.08 -1.35 11.67
C GLY A 33 21.25 0.13 12.00
N VAL A 34 20.37 0.95 11.43
CA VAL A 34 20.28 2.39 11.66
C VAL A 34 18.97 2.69 12.37
N ALA A 35 19.05 3.23 13.58
CA ALA A 35 17.90 3.75 14.29
C ALA A 35 17.74 5.26 14.02
N ILE A 36 16.53 5.70 13.71
CA ILE A 36 16.16 7.11 13.57
C ILE A 36 14.98 7.39 14.51
N ASN A 37 15.28 7.95 15.68
CA ASN A 37 14.31 8.31 16.69
C ASN A 37 14.87 9.41 17.62
N THR A 38 14.00 10.00 18.45
CA THR A 38 14.36 11.03 19.44
C THR A 38 14.60 10.48 20.84
N THR A 39 14.36 9.19 21.08
CA THR A 39 14.44 8.55 22.40
C THR A 39 15.82 7.96 22.69
N GLY A 40 16.66 7.80 21.67
CA GLY A 40 17.93 7.09 21.75
C GLY A 40 17.77 5.57 21.79
N ALA A 41 16.61 5.04 21.38
CA ALA A 41 16.41 3.60 21.30
C ALA A 41 17.31 2.99 20.22
N GLU A 42 17.90 1.84 20.53
CA GLU A 42 18.64 1.00 19.59
C GLU A 42 17.72 0.49 18.46
N ALA A 43 18.28 0.20 17.29
CA ALA A 43 17.52 -0.38 16.18
C ALA A 43 17.11 -1.82 16.50
N ASP A 44 15.93 -2.24 16.03
CA ASP A 44 15.52 -3.63 16.08
C ASP A 44 16.52 -4.55 15.34
N ASN A 45 16.83 -5.71 15.92
CA ASN A 45 17.82 -6.65 15.38
C ASN A 45 17.39 -7.36 14.07
N LYS A 46 16.17 -7.12 13.59
CA LYS A 46 15.67 -7.52 12.28
C LYS A 46 15.58 -6.37 11.28
N ALA A 47 15.89 -5.14 11.69
CA ALA A 47 15.78 -3.96 10.86
C ALA A 47 17.16 -3.40 10.48
N MET A 48 17.38 -3.17 9.18
CA MET A 48 18.52 -2.36 8.73
C MET A 48 18.24 -0.85 8.86
N LEU A 49 16.97 -0.46 8.79
CA LEU A 49 16.48 0.88 9.06
C LEU A 49 15.27 0.77 9.98
N ASP A 50 15.39 1.30 11.19
CA ASP A 50 14.33 1.36 12.20
C ASP A 50 13.99 2.83 12.46
N VAL A 51 12.76 3.23 12.15
CA VAL A 51 12.30 4.61 12.30
C VAL A 51 11.13 4.62 13.26
N SER A 52 11.27 5.33 14.38
CA SER A 52 10.21 5.45 15.38
C SER A 52 10.03 6.89 15.84
N GLY A 53 8.77 7.26 16.07
CA GLY A 53 8.36 8.60 16.49
C GLY A 53 6.85 8.70 16.64
N ALA A 54 6.37 9.77 17.29
CA ALA A 54 4.94 9.95 17.58
C ALA A 54 4.20 10.81 16.54
N SER A 55 4.92 11.59 15.73
CA SER A 55 4.30 12.58 14.82
C SER A 55 5.04 12.74 13.48
N GLN A 56 6.04 11.90 13.23
CA GLN A 56 6.85 11.91 12.01
C GLN A 56 6.69 10.56 11.29
N GLY A 57 6.99 10.54 9.99
CA GLY A 57 7.02 9.32 9.19
C GLY A 57 8.15 9.37 8.17
N VAL A 58 8.17 8.39 7.26
CA VAL A 58 9.17 8.30 6.20
C VAL A 58 8.57 8.79 4.89
N LEU A 59 9.20 9.78 4.27
CA LEU A 59 8.95 10.10 2.86
C LEU A 59 9.75 9.14 2.00
N LEU A 60 9.05 8.26 1.30
CA LEU A 60 9.62 7.41 0.26
C LEU A 60 9.85 8.22 -1.01
N ASN A 61 10.57 7.65 -1.98
CA ASN A 61 10.78 8.32 -3.25
C ASN A 61 9.44 8.60 -3.95
N ARG A 62 9.22 9.85 -4.36
CA ARG A 62 7.96 10.31 -4.97
C ARG A 62 8.19 10.61 -6.43
N MET A 63 7.39 10.01 -7.31
CA MET A 63 7.53 10.18 -8.76
C MET A 63 6.18 10.01 -9.46
N THR A 64 6.06 10.49 -10.69
CA THR A 64 4.91 10.23 -11.57
C THR A 64 4.98 8.81 -12.15
N THR A 65 3.87 8.34 -12.73
CA THR A 65 3.85 7.06 -13.48
C THR A 65 4.89 7.06 -14.60
N THR A 66 5.01 8.16 -15.33
CA THR A 66 5.99 8.27 -16.43
C THR A 66 7.43 8.16 -15.94
N GLU A 67 7.77 8.79 -14.81
CA GLU A 67 9.11 8.71 -14.21
C GLU A 67 9.40 7.32 -13.66
N ARG A 68 8.40 6.66 -13.05
CA ARG A 68 8.50 5.26 -12.60
C ARG A 68 8.76 4.31 -13.77
N ASP A 69 8.00 4.47 -14.86
CA ASP A 69 8.13 3.62 -16.05
C ASP A 69 9.42 3.90 -16.83
N ALA A 70 10.05 5.05 -16.57
CA ALA A 70 11.39 5.40 -17.07
C ALA A 70 12.53 4.82 -16.20
N ILE A 71 12.25 4.12 -15.09
CA ILE A 71 13.27 3.38 -14.36
C ILE A 71 13.73 2.21 -15.23
N THR A 72 14.95 2.29 -15.74
CA THR A 72 15.54 1.31 -16.65
C THR A 72 16.52 0.38 -15.95
N GLY A 73 16.83 -0.74 -16.60
CA GLY A 73 17.73 -1.77 -16.08
C GLY A 73 17.01 -2.79 -15.19
N THR A 74 17.80 -3.57 -14.43
CA THR A 74 17.26 -4.54 -13.48
C THR A 74 16.74 -3.82 -12.25
N ILE A 75 15.42 -3.73 -12.10
CA ILE A 75 14.79 -3.15 -10.92
C ILE A 75 14.84 -4.19 -9.79
N PRO A 76 15.35 -3.84 -8.60
CA PRO A 76 15.41 -4.78 -7.47
C PRO A 76 14.01 -5.06 -6.92
N GLU A 77 13.82 -6.29 -6.45
CA GLU A 77 12.63 -6.69 -5.70
C GLU A 77 12.45 -5.81 -4.46
N SER A 78 11.19 -5.53 -4.13
CA SER A 78 10.77 -4.67 -3.02
C SER A 78 11.22 -3.20 -3.13
N LEU A 79 11.54 -2.71 -4.34
CA LEU A 79 11.71 -1.26 -4.54
C LEU A 79 10.38 -0.55 -4.30
N LEU A 80 10.29 0.22 -3.22
CA LEU A 80 9.08 0.90 -2.78
C LEU A 80 9.10 2.38 -3.13
N ILE A 81 8.02 2.87 -3.74
CA ILE A 81 7.83 4.28 -4.11
C ILE A 81 6.43 4.77 -3.71
N TYR A 82 6.24 6.08 -3.76
CA TYR A 82 4.92 6.70 -3.82
C TYR A 82 4.70 7.34 -5.20
N ASN A 83 3.76 6.80 -5.97
CA ASN A 83 3.39 7.31 -7.28
C ASN A 83 2.41 8.50 -7.13
N THR A 84 2.85 9.67 -7.54
CA THR A 84 2.12 10.94 -7.41
C THR A 84 1.03 11.12 -8.47
N THR A 85 1.04 10.35 -9.56
CA THR A 85 -0.02 10.33 -10.57
C THR A 85 -1.19 9.49 -10.07
N THR A 86 -0.93 8.27 -9.61
CA THR A 86 -1.96 7.34 -9.09
C THR A 86 -2.33 7.59 -7.63
N LYS A 87 -1.50 8.35 -6.90
CA LYS A 87 -1.57 8.58 -5.45
C LYS A 87 -1.37 7.32 -4.60
N CYS A 88 -0.69 6.31 -5.14
CA CYS A 88 -0.51 5.01 -4.51
C CYS A 88 0.92 4.77 -4.03
N PHE A 89 1.06 3.98 -2.97
CA PHE A 89 2.29 3.27 -2.68
C PHE A 89 2.40 2.07 -3.60
N GLU A 90 3.55 1.93 -4.26
CA GLU A 90 3.81 0.88 -5.24
C GLU A 90 5.15 0.21 -4.92
N ALA A 91 5.20 -1.10 -5.04
CA ALA A 91 6.40 -1.89 -4.87
C ALA A 91 6.68 -2.71 -6.13
N TYR A 92 7.95 -2.79 -6.53
CA TYR A 92 8.37 -3.70 -7.59
C TYR A 92 8.48 -5.11 -7.04
N VAL A 93 7.62 -6.02 -7.48
CA VAL A 93 7.56 -7.40 -6.99
C VAL A 93 7.31 -8.35 -8.17
N ASN A 94 8.07 -9.44 -8.23
CA ASN A 94 7.98 -10.46 -9.29
C ASN A 94 8.11 -9.86 -10.70
N GLY A 95 9.03 -8.92 -10.89
CA GLY A 95 9.28 -8.30 -12.20
C GLY A 95 8.21 -7.30 -12.67
N THR A 96 7.31 -6.83 -11.80
CA THR A 96 6.30 -5.82 -12.16
C THR A 96 5.99 -4.87 -10.99
N TRP A 97 5.49 -3.67 -11.31
CA TRP A 97 5.01 -2.72 -10.32
C TRP A 97 3.63 -3.15 -9.78
N ASN A 98 3.55 -3.35 -8.47
CA ASN A 98 2.33 -3.72 -7.77
C ASN A 98 1.89 -2.60 -6.84
N ILE A 99 0.59 -2.38 -6.74
CA ILE A 99 0.01 -1.46 -5.77
C ILE A 99 0.04 -2.13 -4.39
N VAL A 100 0.68 -1.47 -3.41
CA VAL A 100 0.65 -1.89 -2.00
C VAL A 100 -0.55 -1.24 -1.30
N SER A 101 -0.79 0.05 -1.57
CA SER A 101 -1.91 0.79 -0.98
C SER A 101 -2.22 2.03 -1.81
N CYS A 102 -3.51 2.33 -1.99
CA CYS A 102 -4.01 3.56 -2.59
C CYS A 102 -5.08 4.17 -1.66
N PRO A 103 -5.21 5.51 -1.60
CA PRO A 103 -6.30 6.16 -0.87
C PRO A 103 -7.68 5.76 -1.40
N THR A 104 -7.78 5.45 -2.68
CA THR A 104 -8.92 4.75 -3.29
C THR A 104 -8.52 3.32 -3.57
N ALA A 105 -8.60 2.46 -2.55
CA ALA A 105 -8.72 1.03 -2.83
C ALA A 105 -9.92 0.82 -3.78
N CYS A 106 -9.86 -0.17 -4.65
CA CYS A 106 -11.04 -0.73 -5.29
C CYS A 106 -11.91 -1.33 -4.18
N ILE A 107 -12.65 -0.47 -3.46
CA ILE A 107 -13.66 -0.92 -2.51
C ILE A 107 -14.80 -1.38 -3.41
N PRO A 108 -15.09 -2.70 -3.51
CA PRO A 108 -16.25 -3.14 -4.24
C PRO A 108 -17.46 -2.37 -3.67
N PRO A 109 -18.33 -1.81 -4.53
CA PRO A 109 -19.52 -1.12 -4.06
C PRO A 109 -20.25 -2.02 -3.08
N ALA A 110 -20.78 -1.46 -2.00
CA ALA A 110 -21.64 -2.23 -1.09
C ALA A 110 -22.77 -2.89 -1.89
N ALA A 111 -23.25 -4.06 -1.48
CA ALA A 111 -24.37 -4.69 -2.17
C ALA A 111 -25.57 -3.71 -2.22
N PRO A 112 -26.22 -3.53 -3.40
CA PRO A 112 -27.41 -2.68 -3.47
C PRO A 112 -28.51 -3.27 -2.60
N THR A 113 -29.25 -2.41 -1.89
CA THR A 113 -30.40 -2.85 -1.09
C THR A 113 -31.63 -2.94 -1.98
N ALA A 114 -32.24 -4.12 -2.08
CA ALA A 114 -33.50 -4.30 -2.79
C ALA A 114 -34.64 -3.60 -2.03
N ASN A 115 -35.41 -2.79 -2.74
CA ASN A 115 -36.59 -2.10 -2.22
C ASN A 115 -37.85 -2.79 -2.76
N ALA A 116 -39.02 -2.45 -2.19
CA ALA A 116 -40.29 -2.98 -2.66
C ALA A 116 -40.50 -2.70 -4.16
N ALA A 117 -41.01 -3.70 -4.88
CA ALA A 117 -41.40 -3.53 -6.28
C ALA A 117 -42.58 -2.56 -6.40
N SER A 118 -42.62 -1.81 -7.50
CA SER A 118 -43.71 -0.90 -7.85
C SER A 118 -44.32 -1.27 -9.21
N ASP A 119 -45.35 -0.55 -9.64
CA ASP A 119 -45.98 -0.71 -10.96
C ASP A 119 -46.34 -2.18 -11.28
N LEU A 120 -46.97 -2.84 -10.31
CA LEU A 120 -47.36 -4.24 -10.42
C LEU A 120 -48.46 -4.39 -11.49
N GLY A 121 -48.20 -5.24 -12.48
CA GLY A 121 -49.16 -5.68 -13.47
C GLY A 121 -49.24 -7.21 -13.48
N CYS A 122 -50.22 -7.77 -14.20
CA CYS A 122 -50.40 -9.22 -14.26
C CYS A 122 -49.17 -9.97 -14.81
N THR A 123 -48.37 -9.32 -15.67
CA THR A 123 -47.20 -9.91 -16.35
C THR A 123 -45.97 -9.00 -16.27
N SER A 124 -45.96 -8.06 -15.33
CA SER A 124 -44.89 -7.07 -15.19
C SER A 124 -44.78 -6.54 -13.77
N PHE A 125 -43.59 -6.08 -13.41
CA PHE A 125 -43.36 -5.26 -12.23
C PHE A 125 -42.14 -4.37 -12.46
N LYS A 126 -41.97 -3.33 -11.65
CA LYS A 126 -40.76 -2.53 -11.63
C LYS A 126 -39.91 -2.90 -10.42
N ALA A 127 -38.72 -3.46 -10.68
CA ALA A 127 -37.72 -3.73 -9.65
C ALA A 127 -37.09 -2.41 -9.20
N ASN A 128 -36.88 -2.23 -7.89
CA ASN A 128 -36.30 -1.01 -7.31
C ASN A 128 -35.18 -1.39 -6.34
N TRP A 129 -34.06 -0.66 -6.35
CA TRP A 129 -32.97 -0.83 -5.38
C TRP A 129 -32.30 0.52 -5.04
N SER A 130 -31.64 0.58 -3.89
CA SER A 130 -30.86 1.75 -3.48
C SER A 130 -29.49 1.76 -4.17
N ALA A 131 -29.02 2.95 -4.56
CA ALA A 131 -27.71 3.09 -5.19
C ALA A 131 -26.57 2.79 -4.20
N SER A 132 -25.60 2.01 -4.66
CA SER A 132 -24.33 1.74 -3.97
C SER A 132 -23.27 2.75 -4.41
N THR A 133 -22.63 3.42 -3.44
CA THR A 133 -21.52 4.34 -3.73
C THR A 133 -20.38 3.61 -4.44
N GLY A 134 -19.92 4.19 -5.55
CA GLY A 134 -18.85 3.61 -6.38
C GLY A 134 -19.32 2.58 -7.41
N ALA A 135 -20.61 2.21 -7.45
CA ALA A 135 -21.12 1.33 -8.49
C ALA A 135 -21.14 2.02 -9.86
N THR A 136 -20.47 1.41 -10.83
CA THR A 136 -20.45 1.87 -12.23
C THR A 136 -21.54 1.23 -13.08
N SER A 137 -22.13 0.13 -12.60
CA SER A 137 -23.24 -0.58 -13.22
C SER A 137 -23.96 -1.48 -12.22
N TYR A 138 -25.18 -1.89 -12.55
CA TYR A 138 -25.95 -2.94 -11.88
C TYR A 138 -26.33 -4.01 -12.89
N TYR A 139 -26.50 -5.23 -12.38
CA TYR A 139 -26.94 -6.39 -13.12
C TYR A 139 -28.20 -6.95 -12.46
N LEU A 140 -29.18 -7.34 -13.27
CA LEU A 140 -30.47 -7.83 -12.80
C LEU A 140 -30.66 -9.30 -13.20
N ASP A 141 -30.94 -10.13 -12.19
CA ASP A 141 -31.45 -11.48 -12.35
C ASP A 141 -32.94 -11.52 -11.99
N VAL A 142 -33.76 -12.14 -12.85
CA VAL A 142 -35.16 -12.42 -12.55
C VAL A 142 -35.39 -13.93 -12.68
N SER A 143 -35.96 -14.54 -11.64
CA SER A 143 -36.28 -15.96 -11.61
C SER A 143 -37.77 -16.19 -11.35
N ILE A 144 -38.29 -17.28 -11.91
CA ILE A 144 -39.62 -17.80 -11.56
C ILE A 144 -39.61 -18.65 -10.27
N ASN A 145 -38.42 -19.01 -9.78
CA ASN A 145 -38.23 -19.82 -8.59
C ASN A 145 -37.45 -19.04 -7.53
N SER A 146 -37.82 -19.19 -6.25
CA SER A 146 -37.20 -18.45 -5.14
C SER A 146 -35.73 -18.84 -4.89
N ASP A 147 -35.31 -20.00 -5.36
CA ASP A 147 -33.93 -20.49 -5.30
C ASP A 147 -33.08 -20.05 -6.50
N PHE A 148 -33.64 -19.24 -7.42
CA PHE A 148 -33.00 -18.80 -8.65
C PHE A 148 -32.58 -19.93 -9.60
N SER A 149 -33.17 -21.12 -9.47
CA SER A 149 -32.85 -22.30 -10.30
C SER A 149 -33.26 -22.16 -11.77
N THR A 150 -34.22 -21.28 -12.09
CA THR A 150 -34.68 -21.04 -13.47
C THR A 150 -34.87 -19.55 -13.71
N LEU A 151 -33.98 -18.96 -14.49
CA LEU A 151 -34.01 -17.52 -14.82
C LEU A 151 -34.95 -17.26 -15.99
N VAL A 152 -35.64 -16.12 -15.95
CA VAL A 152 -36.46 -15.61 -17.05
C VAL A 152 -35.54 -15.22 -18.19
N ALA A 153 -35.83 -15.69 -19.41
CA ALA A 153 -35.04 -15.37 -20.59
C ALA A 153 -34.91 -13.86 -20.80
N GLY A 154 -33.69 -13.37 -21.02
CA GLY A 154 -33.39 -11.94 -21.15
C GLY A 154 -33.08 -11.22 -19.83
N TYR A 155 -33.30 -11.87 -18.68
CA TYR A 155 -33.01 -11.33 -17.34
C TYR A 155 -32.01 -12.20 -16.58
N ASN A 156 -31.02 -12.77 -17.27
CA ASN A 156 -29.87 -13.43 -16.65
C ASN A 156 -28.66 -12.50 -16.82
N ASN A 157 -28.16 -11.96 -15.72
CA ASN A 157 -27.06 -11.01 -15.67
C ASN A 157 -27.32 -9.81 -16.61
N LEU A 158 -28.55 -9.29 -16.60
CA LEU A 158 -28.94 -8.19 -17.47
C LEU A 158 -28.30 -6.89 -16.98
N ASN A 159 -27.39 -6.32 -17.75
CA ASN A 159 -26.79 -5.02 -17.44
C ASN A 159 -27.84 -3.91 -17.58
N VAL A 160 -28.14 -3.23 -16.46
CA VAL A 160 -29.09 -2.11 -16.40
C VAL A 160 -28.38 -0.77 -16.18
N ASN A 161 -27.07 -0.71 -16.44
CA ASN A 161 -26.21 0.45 -16.27
C ASN A 161 -26.30 1.01 -14.84
N THR A 162 -26.31 2.34 -14.67
CA THR A 162 -26.37 3.02 -13.37
C THR A 162 -27.79 3.23 -12.86
N LEU A 163 -28.79 2.60 -13.48
CA LEU A 163 -30.18 2.71 -13.05
C LEU A 163 -30.36 2.12 -11.64
N THR A 164 -31.35 2.65 -10.92
CA THR A 164 -31.80 2.14 -9.60
C THR A 164 -33.18 1.49 -9.67
N SER A 165 -33.71 1.34 -10.88
CA SER A 165 -34.95 0.62 -11.13
C SER A 165 -35.00 0.09 -12.56
N TYR A 166 -35.73 -0.99 -12.79
CA TYR A 166 -35.92 -1.57 -14.11
C TYR A 166 -37.31 -2.20 -14.24
N SER A 167 -37.99 -1.92 -15.35
CA SER A 167 -39.31 -2.50 -15.66
C SER A 167 -39.15 -3.90 -16.23
N VAL A 168 -39.50 -4.90 -15.44
CA VAL A 168 -39.58 -6.30 -15.86
C VAL A 168 -40.93 -6.53 -16.51
N THR A 169 -40.93 -6.98 -17.76
CA THR A 169 -42.13 -7.25 -18.56
C THR A 169 -42.04 -8.60 -19.26
N GLY A 170 -43.18 -9.08 -19.78
CA GLY A 170 -43.25 -10.33 -20.53
C GLY A 170 -43.22 -11.59 -19.66
N LEU A 171 -43.59 -11.46 -18.38
CA LEU A 171 -43.63 -12.59 -17.46
C LEU A 171 -44.84 -13.48 -17.76
N THR A 172 -44.62 -14.78 -17.79
CA THR A 172 -45.66 -15.81 -17.92
C THR A 172 -45.64 -16.68 -16.66
N SER A 173 -46.83 -17.00 -16.13
CA SER A 173 -47.00 -17.94 -15.03
C SER A 173 -46.64 -19.36 -15.42
#